data_AF-A0A1F9NAX8-F1
#
_entry.id   AF-A0A1F9NAX8-F1
#
_cell.length_a   1.000
_cell.length_b   1.000
_cell.length_c   1.000
_cell.angle_alpha   90.00
_cell.angle_beta   90.00
_cell.angle_gamma   90.00
#
_symmetry.space_group_name_H-M   'P 1'
#
loop_
_entity.id
_entity.type
_entity.pdbx_description
1 polymer ?
#
loop_
_entity_poly.entity_id
_entity_poly.type
_entity_poly.pdbx_seq_one_letter_code
_entity_poly.pdbx_strand_id
1 'polypeptide(L)'
;MFPTSATKVPYRPTLEILAPENHKRLTHSELRKLQIKEAERISGLTMKEMGELQLAYMQGKADKAGKDIGEYLLDLAGRLGRPGGLGNQATWWPSLSAAQKASWQRRYDSVEKRLMQEAPAPIRQMLKEARALGPDKGIRFDPVACEKYIAYAICGNGTFSVGKSFVEDAEANPKRVYSNIAHELGGHWCYGGPVSMELLNHCLKQIADHQRVIATSGRSLHTIFGYPETEIYAELCELDWRIPTNSTDEPCRDIPAMLKLTKAAFEPSVARALVLALRYRVQLDPHVSGAARKLLDESIKDVFGRQFLSQTIGAPSRVDVGLGVLQRALGWSF
;
A
#
# COMPACT_ATOMS: atom_id res chain seq x y z
N MET A 1 -42.95 -27.60 -20.14
CA MET A 1 -41.66 -27.64 -20.84
C MET A 1 -40.93 -26.34 -20.56
N PHE A 2 -39.96 -26.37 -19.63
CA PHE A 2 -39.06 -25.26 -19.35
C PHE A 2 -37.64 -25.81 -19.56
N PRO A 3 -36.77 -25.15 -20.35
CA PRO A 3 -35.38 -25.57 -20.42
C PRO A 3 -34.69 -25.22 -19.11
N THR A 4 -34.37 -26.27 -18.36
CA THR A 4 -33.52 -26.23 -17.17
C THR A 4 -32.04 -26.18 -17.52
N SER A 5 -31.29 -25.58 -16.60
CA SER A 5 -29.84 -25.58 -16.41
C SER A 5 -29.00 -24.80 -17.42
N ALA A 6 -28.76 -23.54 -17.06
CA ALA A 6 -27.50 -22.86 -17.35
C ALA A 6 -26.35 -23.74 -16.85
N THR A 7 -25.47 -24.11 -17.76
CA THR A 7 -24.20 -24.79 -17.47
C THR A 7 -23.39 -23.96 -16.48
N LYS A 8 -23.26 -24.48 -15.25
CA LYS A 8 -22.24 -24.05 -14.29
C LYS A 8 -20.88 -24.28 -14.95
N VAL A 9 -20.16 -23.21 -15.25
CA VAL A 9 -18.74 -23.32 -15.56
C VAL A 9 -18.04 -23.64 -14.22
N PRO A 10 -17.44 -24.82 -14.05
CA PRO A 10 -16.73 -25.13 -12.82
C PRO A 10 -15.53 -24.18 -12.69
N TYR A 11 -15.31 -23.68 -11.48
CA TYR A 11 -14.08 -23.06 -11.06
C TYR A 11 -12.91 -24.02 -11.37
N ARG A 12 -12.19 -23.73 -12.46
CA ARG A 12 -10.81 -24.17 -12.61
C ARG A 12 -9.96 -22.99 -12.16
N PRO A 13 -9.19 -23.11 -11.07
CA PRO A 13 -8.04 -22.24 -10.93
C PRO A 13 -7.12 -22.64 -12.09
N THR A 14 -7.10 -21.88 -13.17
CA THR A 14 -5.96 -21.89 -14.09
C THR A 14 -4.79 -21.24 -13.35
N LEU A 15 -4.26 -22.00 -12.39
CA LEU A 15 -2.92 -21.89 -11.81
C LEU A 15 -1.96 -22.84 -12.55
N GLU A 16 -2.34 -23.29 -13.75
CA GLU A 16 -1.40 -23.71 -14.78
C GLU A 16 -1.21 -22.51 -15.71
N ILE A 17 0.04 -22.26 -16.11
CA ILE A 17 0.58 -21.06 -16.75
C ILE A 17 0.98 -19.98 -15.73
N LEU A 18 2.15 -20.16 -15.11
CA LEU A 18 3.34 -19.28 -15.23
C LEU A 18 4.42 -19.72 -14.22
N ALA A 19 4.87 -20.97 -14.33
CA ALA A 19 6.23 -21.31 -13.96
C ALA A 19 6.93 -21.90 -15.19
N PRO A 20 7.53 -21.05 -16.03
CA PRO A 20 8.71 -21.49 -16.78
C PRO A 20 9.86 -20.51 -16.54
N GLU A 21 11.04 -21.07 -16.39
CA GLU A 21 12.34 -20.42 -16.16
C GLU A 21 12.78 -19.44 -17.28
N ASN A 22 11.87 -19.04 -18.18
CA ASN A 22 12.13 -18.19 -19.35
C ASN A 22 11.08 -17.09 -19.62
N HIS A 23 10.14 -16.81 -18.69
CA HIS A 23 9.26 -15.63 -18.85
C HIS A 23 9.95 -14.36 -18.35
N LYS A 24 9.95 -13.33 -19.21
CA LYS A 24 10.26 -11.95 -18.87
C LYS A 24 9.57 -11.61 -17.53
N ARG A 25 10.36 -11.32 -16.49
CA ARG A 25 9.82 -10.90 -15.19
C ARG A 25 8.89 -9.71 -15.42
N LEU A 26 7.68 -9.79 -14.88
CA LEU A 26 6.73 -8.69 -14.92
C LEU A 26 7.36 -7.49 -14.19
N THR A 27 7.36 -6.34 -14.83
CA THR A 27 7.72 -5.07 -14.20
C THR A 27 6.65 -4.69 -13.18
N HIS A 28 7.00 -3.86 -12.19
CA HIS A 28 6.01 -3.37 -11.23
C HIS A 28 4.88 -2.57 -11.89
N SER A 29 5.13 -1.90 -13.02
CA SER A 29 4.08 -1.25 -13.81
C SER A 29 3.10 -2.26 -14.41
N GLU A 30 3.59 -3.40 -14.91
CA GLU A 30 2.74 -4.48 -15.42
C GLU A 30 1.93 -5.13 -14.29
N LEU A 31 2.57 -5.40 -13.14
CA LEU A 31 1.89 -5.91 -11.95
C LEU A 31 0.77 -4.98 -11.47
N ARG A 32 1.00 -3.66 -11.47
CA ARG A 32 -0.02 -2.66 -11.13
C ARG A 32 -1.20 -2.69 -12.11
N LYS A 33 -0.94 -2.78 -13.42
CA LYS A 33 -2.00 -2.87 -14.44
C LYS A 33 -2.84 -4.14 -14.27
N LEU A 34 -2.19 -5.27 -13.94
CA LEU A 34 -2.87 -6.52 -13.66
C LEU A 34 -3.69 -6.46 -12.37
N GLN A 35 -3.18 -5.79 -11.34
CA GLN A 35 -3.91 -5.54 -10.10
C GLN A 35 -5.19 -4.73 -10.35
N ILE A 36 -5.13 -3.67 -11.15
CA ILE A 36 -6.33 -2.89 -11.53
C ILE A 36 -7.34 -3.78 -12.24
N LYS A 37 -6.92 -4.50 -13.28
CA LYS A 37 -7.80 -5.40 -14.03
C LYS A 37 -8.42 -6.47 -13.14
N GLU A 38 -7.67 -6.97 -12.18
CA GLU A 38 -8.17 -7.97 -11.24
C GLU A 38 -9.18 -7.36 -10.26
N ALA A 39 -8.98 -6.12 -9.79
CA ALA A 39 -9.96 -5.41 -8.99
C ALA A 39 -11.27 -5.23 -9.75
N GLU A 40 -11.20 -4.81 -11.03
CA GLU A 40 -12.37 -4.65 -11.90
C GLU A 40 -13.07 -5.99 -12.19
N ARG A 41 -12.31 -7.04 -12.45
CA ARG A 41 -12.84 -8.39 -12.64
C ARG A 41 -13.56 -8.89 -11.38
N ILE A 42 -13.03 -8.57 -10.20
CA ILE A 42 -13.57 -9.04 -8.92
C ILE A 42 -14.86 -8.31 -8.56
N SER A 43 -14.91 -7.00 -8.76
CA SER A 43 -16.09 -6.19 -8.47
C SER A 43 -17.17 -6.32 -9.55
N GLY A 44 -16.78 -6.62 -10.79
CA GLY A 44 -17.65 -6.47 -11.96
C GLY A 44 -17.88 -5.01 -12.34
N LEU A 45 -17.05 -4.08 -11.83
CA LEU A 45 -17.14 -2.63 -12.00
C LEU A 45 -15.80 -2.11 -12.49
N THR A 46 -15.81 -1.11 -13.37
CA THR A 46 -14.60 -0.34 -13.72
C THR A 46 -14.06 0.42 -12.52
N MET A 47 -12.79 0.85 -12.57
CA MET A 47 -12.21 1.73 -11.52
C MET A 47 -13.05 2.98 -11.26
N LYS A 48 -13.67 3.54 -12.31
CA LYS A 48 -14.56 4.70 -12.21
C LYS A 48 -15.83 4.35 -11.42
N GLU A 49 -16.51 3.27 -11.78
CA GLU A 49 -17.75 2.82 -11.12
C GLU A 49 -17.49 2.39 -9.66
N MET A 50 -16.35 1.75 -9.36
CA MET A 50 -15.95 1.51 -7.98
C MET A 50 -15.71 2.80 -7.20
N GLY A 51 -15.14 3.83 -7.84
CA GLY A 51 -15.00 5.17 -7.26
C GLY A 51 -16.33 5.86 -6.98
N GLU A 52 -17.32 5.72 -7.87
CA GLU A 52 -18.68 6.21 -7.65
C GLU A 52 -19.38 5.49 -6.49
N LEU A 53 -19.25 4.16 -6.43
CA LEU A 53 -19.77 3.35 -5.32
C LEU A 53 -19.13 3.74 -3.97
N GLN A 54 -17.81 3.90 -3.95
CA GLN A 54 -17.09 4.34 -2.77
C GLN A 54 -17.50 5.74 -2.34
N LEU A 55 -17.69 6.67 -3.29
CA LEU A 55 -18.16 8.02 -2.98
C LEU A 55 -19.56 8.00 -2.38
N ALA A 56 -20.50 7.26 -2.97
CA ALA A 56 -21.85 7.11 -2.43
C ALA A 56 -21.86 6.52 -1.02
N TYR A 57 -20.99 5.51 -0.76
CA TYR A 57 -20.80 4.95 0.58
C TYR A 57 -20.31 6.00 1.58
N MET A 58 -19.29 6.78 1.22
CA MET A 58 -18.75 7.83 2.11
C MET A 58 -19.75 8.97 2.32
N GLN A 59 -20.51 9.37 1.29
CA GLN A 59 -21.58 10.37 1.40
C GLN A 59 -22.65 9.89 2.38
N GLY A 60 -23.11 8.64 2.26
CA GLY A 60 -24.08 8.08 3.20
C GLY A 60 -23.56 7.98 4.65
N LYS A 61 -22.23 7.95 4.86
CA LYS A 61 -21.62 8.06 6.19
C LYS A 61 -21.53 9.50 6.68
N ALA A 62 -21.22 10.44 5.79
CA ALA A 62 -21.20 11.87 6.07
C ALA A 62 -22.60 12.37 6.48
N ASP A 63 -23.63 12.01 5.72
CA ASP A 63 -25.02 12.37 5.99
C ASP A 63 -25.48 11.86 7.35
N LYS A 64 -25.16 10.58 7.68
CA LYS A 64 -25.46 10.00 9.00
C LYS A 64 -24.72 10.68 10.15
N ALA A 65 -23.58 11.33 9.87
CA ALA A 65 -22.82 12.10 10.83
C ALA A 65 -23.22 13.58 10.86
N GLY A 66 -24.18 14.01 10.04
CA GLY A 66 -24.59 15.41 9.91
C GLY A 66 -23.50 16.32 9.35
N LYS A 67 -22.65 15.79 8.46
CA LYS A 67 -21.48 16.47 7.89
C LYS A 67 -21.53 16.49 6.38
N ASP A 68 -20.86 17.48 5.78
CA ASP A 68 -20.51 17.34 4.37
C ASP A 68 -19.40 16.31 4.16
N ILE A 69 -19.20 15.88 2.91
CA ILE A 69 -18.21 14.85 2.58
C ILE A 69 -16.77 15.29 2.87
N GLY A 70 -16.47 16.58 2.75
CA GLY A 70 -15.16 17.14 3.04
C GLY A 70 -14.82 17.06 4.53
N GLU A 71 -15.75 17.52 5.37
CA GLU A 71 -15.65 17.44 6.83
C GLU A 71 -15.57 15.99 7.31
N TYR A 72 -16.39 15.10 6.75
CA TYR A 72 -16.34 13.68 7.08
C TYR A 72 -14.98 13.06 6.76
N LEU A 73 -14.40 13.37 5.59
CA LEU A 73 -13.09 12.87 5.18
C LEU A 73 -11.95 13.43 6.05
N LEU A 74 -12.00 14.71 6.42
CA LEU A 74 -11.06 15.32 7.35
C LEU A 74 -11.09 14.62 8.72
N ASP A 75 -12.29 14.36 9.24
CA ASP A 75 -12.47 13.64 10.50
C ASP A 75 -12.06 12.18 10.42
N LEU A 76 -12.34 11.52 9.30
CA LEU A 76 -11.87 10.16 9.05
C LEU A 76 -10.34 10.13 9.07
N ALA A 77 -9.67 11.10 8.42
CA ALA A 77 -8.22 11.31 8.47
C ALA A 77 -7.70 11.48 9.91
N GLY A 78 -8.39 12.28 10.73
CA GLY A 78 -8.04 12.47 12.13
C GLY A 78 -8.19 11.22 13.00
N ARG A 79 -9.24 10.40 12.76
CA ARG A 79 -9.55 9.21 13.56
C ARG A 79 -8.74 7.97 13.16
N LEU A 80 -8.64 7.70 11.87
CA LEU A 80 -8.08 6.46 11.34
C LEU A 80 -6.67 6.64 10.77
N GLY A 81 -6.32 7.84 10.31
CA GLY A 81 -5.00 8.10 9.77
C GLY A 81 -3.97 7.93 10.87
N ARG A 82 -2.88 7.20 10.60
CA ARG A 82 -1.74 7.17 11.52
C ARG A 82 -1.34 8.63 11.79
N PRO A 83 -1.07 9.02 13.05
CA PRO A 83 -0.29 10.22 13.29
C PRO A 83 1.06 9.93 12.64
N GLY A 84 1.22 10.30 11.37
CA GLY A 84 2.54 10.24 10.75
C GLY A 84 3.46 11.00 11.69
N GLY A 85 4.68 10.51 11.91
CA GLY A 85 5.66 11.18 12.78
C GLY A 85 5.92 12.65 12.44
N LEU A 86 5.33 13.16 11.35
CA LEU A 86 5.08 14.56 11.03
C LEU A 86 4.86 15.40 12.29
N GLY A 87 5.91 16.14 12.64
CA GLY A 87 5.87 17.11 13.73
C GLY A 87 7.11 17.08 14.60
N ASN A 88 7.94 16.04 14.52
CA ASN A 88 9.20 16.08 15.25
C ASN A 88 10.16 17.11 14.63
N GLN A 89 10.78 17.93 15.48
CA GLN A 89 11.83 18.83 15.04
C GLN A 89 13.15 18.05 15.02
N ALA A 90 13.80 17.97 13.85
CA ALA A 90 15.13 17.41 13.77
C ALA A 90 16.09 18.25 14.62
N THR A 91 16.80 17.62 15.56
CA THR A 91 17.69 18.30 16.51
C THR A 91 19.10 17.78 16.41
N TRP A 92 19.29 16.49 16.12
CA TRP A 92 20.61 15.89 16.10
C TRP A 92 21.43 16.40 14.91
N TRP A 93 20.99 16.18 13.67
CA TRP A 93 21.77 16.63 12.51
C TRP A 93 22.06 18.14 12.49
N PRO A 94 21.10 19.04 12.77
CA PRO A 94 21.38 20.47 12.81
C PRO A 94 22.41 20.88 13.87
N SER A 95 22.46 20.20 15.03
CA SER A 95 23.40 20.50 16.13
C SER A 95 24.87 20.20 15.81
N LEU A 96 25.15 19.40 14.77
CA LEU A 96 26.50 18.98 14.43
C LEU A 96 27.28 20.09 13.69
N SER A 97 28.56 20.20 14.02
CA SER A 97 29.54 20.99 13.25
C SER A 97 29.71 20.46 11.83
N ALA A 98 30.25 21.27 10.92
CA ALA A 98 30.55 20.85 9.55
C ALA A 98 31.48 19.63 9.49
N ALA A 99 32.49 19.57 10.37
CA ALA A 99 33.41 18.44 10.45
C ALA A 99 32.71 17.14 10.88
N GLN A 100 31.79 17.21 11.85
CA GLN A 100 30.98 16.07 12.27
C GLN A 100 30.04 15.61 11.16
N LYS A 101 29.36 16.53 10.47
CA LYS A 101 28.50 16.20 9.31
C LYS A 101 29.29 15.49 8.21
N ALA A 102 30.47 16.00 7.86
CA ALA A 102 31.35 15.36 6.89
C ALA A 102 31.84 13.97 7.35
N SER A 103 32.10 13.79 8.66
CA SER A 103 32.46 12.49 9.21
C SER A 103 31.32 11.47 9.09
N TRP A 104 30.08 11.88 9.35
CA TRP A 104 28.91 11.01 9.19
C TRP A 104 28.64 10.66 7.74
N GLN A 105 28.82 11.61 6.82
CA GLN A 105 28.72 11.32 5.39
C GLN A 105 29.72 10.23 4.97
N ARG A 106 31.00 10.33 5.41
CA ARG A 106 32.00 9.28 5.13
C ARG A 106 31.64 7.92 5.71
N ARG A 107 31.02 7.89 6.90
CA ARG A 107 30.52 6.65 7.51
C ARG A 107 29.41 6.02 6.67
N TYR A 108 28.43 6.82 6.25
CA TYR A 108 27.40 6.37 5.32
C TYR A 108 28.00 5.85 4.00
N ASP A 109 28.92 6.58 3.37
CA ASP A 109 29.55 6.16 2.12
C ASP A 109 30.27 4.80 2.28
N SER A 110 30.91 4.58 3.44
CA SER A 110 31.56 3.32 3.79
C SER A 110 30.54 2.19 3.98
N VAL A 111 29.45 2.44 4.71
CA VAL A 111 28.32 1.52 4.88
C VAL A 111 27.71 1.13 3.54
N GLU A 112 27.39 2.11 2.69
CA GLU A 112 26.79 1.87 1.39
C GLU A 112 27.71 0.99 0.52
N LYS A 113 29.01 1.29 0.48
CA LYS A 113 30.01 0.47 -0.21
C LYS A 113 30.04 -0.95 0.33
N ARG A 114 30.01 -1.12 1.65
CA ARG A 114 30.00 -2.43 2.31
C ARG A 114 28.74 -3.22 1.97
N LEU A 115 27.57 -2.59 2.03
CA LEU A 115 26.29 -3.20 1.64
C LEU A 115 26.33 -3.67 0.17
N MET A 116 26.88 -2.85 -0.73
CA MET A 116 27.05 -3.23 -2.14
C MET A 116 27.98 -4.43 -2.37
N GLN A 117 28.88 -4.72 -1.42
CA GLN A 117 29.79 -5.86 -1.49
C GLN A 117 29.19 -7.10 -0.82
N GLU A 118 28.70 -6.96 0.40
CA GLU A 118 28.33 -8.07 1.28
C GLU A 118 26.86 -8.51 1.17
N ALA A 119 25.96 -7.64 0.67
CA ALA A 119 24.54 -7.97 0.65
C ALA A 119 24.20 -9.14 -0.29
N PRO A 120 23.18 -9.94 0.02
CA PRO A 120 22.61 -10.92 -0.90
C PRO A 120 22.22 -10.31 -2.24
N ALA A 121 22.23 -11.11 -3.31
CA ALA A 121 22.01 -10.60 -4.67
C ALA A 121 20.74 -9.76 -4.85
N PRO A 122 19.56 -10.12 -4.27
CA PRO A 122 18.36 -9.30 -4.37
C PRO A 122 18.53 -7.91 -3.73
N ILE A 123 19.01 -7.85 -2.48
CA ILE A 123 19.24 -6.59 -1.75
C ILE A 123 20.27 -5.71 -2.48
N ARG A 124 21.37 -6.32 -2.93
CA ARG A 124 22.41 -5.61 -3.68
C ARG A 124 21.87 -5.05 -5.00
N GLN A 125 20.96 -5.75 -5.67
CA GLN A 125 20.35 -5.26 -6.91
C GLN A 125 19.47 -4.04 -6.64
N MET A 126 18.63 -4.06 -5.60
CA MET A 126 17.82 -2.91 -5.17
C MET A 126 18.69 -1.67 -4.89
N LEU A 127 19.79 -1.86 -4.15
CA LEU A 127 20.73 -0.79 -3.85
C LEU A 127 21.39 -0.22 -5.12
N LYS A 128 21.78 -1.08 -6.08
CA LYS A 128 22.37 -0.65 -7.36
C LYS A 128 21.40 0.19 -8.17
N GLU A 129 20.15 -0.22 -8.25
CA GLU A 129 19.09 0.49 -8.98
C GLU A 129 18.81 1.85 -8.33
N ALA A 130 18.67 1.89 -7.01
CA ALA A 130 18.50 3.14 -6.27
C ALA A 130 19.70 4.08 -6.50
N ARG A 131 20.94 3.58 -6.37
CA ARG A 131 22.15 4.41 -6.59
C ARG A 131 22.25 4.95 -8.02
N ALA A 132 21.84 4.18 -9.01
CA ALA A 132 21.87 4.61 -10.42
C ALA A 132 20.96 5.82 -10.71
N LEU A 133 19.95 6.07 -9.87
CA LEU A 133 19.06 7.22 -9.99
C LEU A 133 19.59 8.51 -9.35
N GLY A 134 20.72 8.42 -8.63
CA GLY A 134 21.33 9.54 -7.93
C GLY A 134 20.60 9.92 -6.63
N PRO A 135 21.17 10.84 -5.83
CA PRO A 135 20.71 11.13 -4.47
C PRO A 135 19.31 11.76 -4.40
N ASP A 136 18.83 12.38 -5.48
CA ASP A 136 17.52 13.03 -5.51
C ASP A 136 16.36 12.05 -5.77
N LYS A 137 16.63 10.87 -6.31
CA LYS A 137 15.61 9.86 -6.70
C LYS A 137 16.00 8.42 -6.36
N GLY A 138 17.05 8.27 -5.55
CA GLY A 138 17.72 7.02 -5.26
C GLY A 138 17.85 6.82 -3.77
N ILE A 139 19.05 6.47 -3.33
CA ILE A 139 19.39 6.36 -1.90
C ILE A 139 20.25 7.55 -1.45
N ARG A 140 19.97 8.09 -0.26
CA ARG A 140 20.79 9.14 0.36
C ARG A 140 20.82 9.06 1.88
N PHE A 141 21.86 9.63 2.46
CA PHE A 141 21.90 9.92 3.89
C PHE A 141 21.14 11.23 4.16
N ASP A 142 19.98 11.13 4.80
CA ASP A 142 19.14 12.27 5.15
C ASP A 142 18.52 12.06 6.55
N PRO A 143 19.33 12.27 7.60
CA PRO A 143 18.88 12.09 8.97
C PRO A 143 17.86 13.14 9.40
N VAL A 144 17.82 14.32 8.77
CA VAL A 144 16.80 15.34 9.06
C VAL A 144 15.42 14.83 8.67
N ALA A 145 15.29 14.24 7.48
CA ALA A 145 14.04 13.63 7.08
C ALA A 145 13.68 12.48 8.02
N CYS A 146 14.60 11.58 8.30
CA CYS A 146 14.34 10.42 9.17
C CYS A 146 13.92 10.83 10.59
N GLU A 147 14.58 11.81 11.22
CA GLU A 147 14.20 12.35 12.54
C GLU A 147 12.80 12.97 12.54
N LYS A 148 12.43 13.70 11.47
CA LYS A 148 11.10 14.30 11.33
C LYS A 148 9.98 13.27 11.28
N TYR A 149 10.27 12.05 10.84
CA TYR A 149 9.31 10.95 10.79
C TYR A 149 9.50 9.93 11.92
N ILE A 150 10.48 10.14 12.81
CA ILE A 150 10.88 9.17 13.85
C ILE A 150 11.15 7.81 13.21
N ALA A 151 11.82 7.83 12.07
CA ALA A 151 12.00 6.68 11.22
C ALA A 151 13.47 6.28 11.14
N TYR A 152 13.69 4.99 10.99
CA TYR A 152 15.02 4.41 10.77
C TYR A 152 15.57 4.75 9.38
N ALA A 153 14.69 4.57 8.40
CA ALA A 153 14.80 5.02 7.02
C ALA A 153 13.37 5.27 6.50
N ILE A 154 13.25 5.99 5.38
CA ILE A 154 11.95 6.28 4.73
C ILE A 154 12.11 6.30 3.22
N CYS A 155 11.08 5.84 2.50
CA CYS A 155 10.93 6.07 1.08
C CYS A 155 9.83 7.10 0.81
N GLY A 156 10.21 8.29 0.36
CA GLY A 156 9.29 9.38 0.02
C GLY A 156 9.65 10.02 -1.31
N ASN A 157 8.67 10.29 -2.17
CA ASN A 157 8.86 10.91 -3.49
C ASN A 157 9.92 10.22 -4.37
N GLY A 158 10.07 8.90 -4.22
CA GLY A 158 11.05 8.11 -4.95
C GLY A 158 12.47 8.16 -4.36
N THR A 159 12.68 8.81 -3.20
CA THR A 159 13.97 8.83 -2.51
C THR A 159 13.94 7.95 -1.26
N PHE A 160 14.83 6.98 -1.19
CA PHE A 160 15.14 6.21 0.01
C PHE A 160 16.15 6.98 0.86
N SER A 161 15.65 7.62 1.91
CA SER A 161 16.43 8.39 2.87
C SER A 161 16.76 7.53 4.08
N VAL A 162 18.04 7.42 4.45
CA VAL A 162 18.47 6.69 5.64
C VAL A 162 18.96 7.61 6.74
N GLY A 163 18.66 7.24 7.98
CA GLY A 163 18.97 8.03 9.17
C GLY A 163 20.25 7.59 9.88
N LYS A 164 20.52 8.23 11.03
CA LYS A 164 21.65 7.89 11.91
C LYS A 164 21.67 6.42 12.29
N SER A 165 20.55 5.92 12.82
CA SER A 165 20.44 4.57 13.35
C SER A 165 20.67 3.50 12.28
N PHE A 166 20.27 3.77 11.04
CA PHE A 166 20.57 2.91 9.89
C PHE A 166 22.08 2.73 9.70
N VAL A 167 22.83 3.83 9.72
CA VAL A 167 24.29 3.79 9.58
C VAL A 167 24.91 3.03 10.75
N GLU A 168 24.51 3.32 11.98
CA GLU A 168 25.06 2.68 13.18
C GLU A 168 24.84 1.16 13.19
N ASP A 169 23.64 0.70 12.82
CA ASP A 169 23.34 -0.73 12.75
C ASP A 169 24.02 -1.43 11.58
N ALA A 170 24.10 -0.78 10.41
CA ALA A 170 24.77 -1.36 9.26
C ALA A 170 26.29 -1.48 9.48
N GLU A 171 26.90 -0.55 10.22
CA GLU A 171 28.29 -0.67 10.67
C GLU A 171 28.48 -1.88 11.60
N ALA A 172 27.59 -2.02 12.58
CA ALA A 172 27.63 -3.13 13.53
C ALA A 172 27.42 -4.49 12.86
N ASN A 173 26.40 -4.61 12.00
CA ASN A 173 26.14 -5.80 11.20
C ASN A 173 25.25 -5.41 9.99
N PRO A 174 25.74 -5.53 8.75
CA PRO A 174 24.99 -5.11 7.57
C PRO A 174 23.67 -5.87 7.40
N LYS A 175 23.55 -7.10 7.93
CA LYS A 175 22.31 -7.86 7.86
C LYS A 175 21.15 -7.22 8.62
N ARG A 176 21.42 -6.35 9.61
CA ARG A 176 20.40 -5.66 10.41
C ARG A 176 19.56 -4.69 9.58
N VAL A 177 20.06 -4.24 8.43
CA VAL A 177 19.35 -3.27 7.59
C VAL A 177 18.71 -3.89 6.35
N TYR A 178 18.85 -5.19 6.13
CA TYR A 178 18.32 -5.83 4.92
C TYR A 178 16.80 -5.84 4.87
N SER A 179 16.12 -6.04 6.01
CA SER A 179 14.65 -5.94 6.05
C SER A 179 14.18 -4.54 5.67
N ASN A 180 14.76 -3.50 6.28
CA ASN A 180 14.44 -2.11 5.95
C ASN A 180 14.73 -1.77 4.47
N ILE A 181 15.84 -2.25 3.91
CA ILE A 181 16.10 -2.06 2.47
C ILE A 181 15.03 -2.75 1.62
N ALA A 182 14.63 -3.97 1.97
CA ALA A 182 13.59 -4.71 1.27
C ALA A 182 12.20 -4.06 1.44
N HIS A 183 11.88 -3.52 2.60
CA HIS A 183 10.64 -2.78 2.89
C HIS A 183 10.56 -1.50 2.07
N GLU A 184 11.61 -0.70 2.13
CA GLU A 184 11.60 0.65 1.55
C GLU A 184 11.83 0.62 0.04
N LEU A 185 12.85 -0.11 -0.44
CA LEU A 185 13.13 -0.23 -1.87
C LEU A 185 12.29 -1.32 -2.54
N GLY A 186 12.30 -2.53 -1.98
CA GLY A 186 11.54 -3.66 -2.56
C GLY A 186 10.03 -3.54 -2.38
N GLY A 187 9.58 -2.83 -1.34
CA GLY A 187 8.19 -2.55 -1.04
C GLY A 187 7.76 -1.20 -1.59
N HIS A 188 7.86 -0.14 -0.79
CA HIS A 188 7.31 1.18 -1.11
C HIS A 188 7.75 1.75 -2.46
N TRP A 189 9.05 1.73 -2.75
CA TRP A 189 9.60 2.29 -3.98
C TRP A 189 9.17 1.51 -5.22
N CYS A 190 9.41 0.20 -5.20
CA CYS A 190 9.03 -0.72 -6.29
C CYS A 190 7.52 -0.80 -6.51
N TYR A 191 6.70 -0.68 -5.45
CA TYR A 191 5.26 -0.84 -5.56
C TYR A 191 4.61 0.15 -6.55
N GLY A 192 5.13 1.38 -6.56
CA GLY A 192 4.56 2.50 -7.29
C GLY A 192 3.30 3.06 -6.60
N GLY A 193 2.40 3.65 -7.39
CA GLY A 193 1.17 4.24 -6.84
C GLY A 193 0.12 3.18 -6.48
N PRO A 194 -0.50 3.24 -5.29
CA PRO A 194 -1.52 2.26 -4.90
C PRO A 194 -2.81 2.40 -5.72
N VAL A 195 -3.44 1.26 -6.03
CA VAL A 195 -4.69 1.19 -6.79
C VAL A 195 -5.82 1.86 -6.02
N SER A 196 -5.84 1.69 -4.71
CA SER A 196 -6.78 2.33 -3.80
C SER A 196 -6.75 3.87 -3.85
N MET A 197 -5.59 4.49 -4.09
CA MET A 197 -5.50 5.95 -4.28
C MET A 197 -5.99 6.42 -5.64
N GLU A 198 -5.81 5.60 -6.68
CA GLU A 198 -6.41 5.89 -7.99
C GLU A 198 -7.93 5.97 -7.87
N LEU A 199 -8.52 5.02 -7.14
CA LEU A 199 -9.95 5.02 -6.80
C LEU A 199 -10.35 6.26 -5.99
N LEU A 200 -9.63 6.61 -4.92
CA LEU A 200 -9.95 7.79 -4.13
C LEU A 200 -9.86 9.08 -4.97
N ASN A 201 -8.89 9.18 -5.88
CA ASN A 201 -8.77 10.32 -6.78
C ASN A 201 -9.99 10.44 -7.71
N HIS A 202 -10.63 9.33 -8.09
CA HIS A 202 -11.93 9.38 -8.78
C HIS A 202 -13.04 9.93 -7.89
N CYS A 203 -13.09 9.58 -6.59
CA CYS A 203 -14.05 10.16 -5.66
C CYS A 203 -13.83 11.68 -5.48
N LEU A 204 -12.58 12.10 -5.24
CA LEU A 204 -12.25 13.50 -4.97
C LEU A 204 -12.55 14.43 -6.15
N LYS A 205 -12.42 13.94 -7.39
CA LYS A 205 -12.78 14.70 -8.60
C LYS A 205 -14.28 14.98 -8.75
N GLN A 206 -15.13 14.24 -8.04
CA GLN A 206 -16.59 14.32 -8.15
C GLN A 206 -17.24 15.17 -7.05
N ILE A 207 -16.52 15.48 -5.96
CA ILE A 207 -17.02 16.38 -4.91
C ILE A 207 -16.70 17.84 -5.23
N ALA A 208 -17.45 18.76 -4.61
CA ALA A 208 -17.26 20.20 -4.82
C ALA A 208 -15.87 20.65 -4.34
N ASP A 209 -15.31 21.67 -4.99
CA ASP A 209 -13.94 22.11 -4.73
C ASP A 209 -13.72 22.55 -3.26
N HIS A 210 -14.69 23.24 -2.66
CA HIS A 210 -14.59 23.63 -1.24
C HIS A 210 -14.53 22.41 -0.30
N GLN A 211 -15.31 21.36 -0.57
CA GLN A 211 -15.28 20.11 0.20
C GLN A 211 -13.94 19.37 0.00
N ARG A 212 -13.40 19.40 -1.23
CA ARG A 212 -12.09 18.83 -1.53
C ARG A 212 -10.98 19.52 -0.73
N VAL A 213 -10.99 20.87 -0.69
CA VAL A 213 -10.04 21.65 0.09
C VAL A 213 -10.11 21.24 1.57
N ILE A 214 -11.32 21.16 2.15
CA ILE A 214 -11.53 20.71 3.53
C ILE A 214 -10.96 19.30 3.74
N ALA A 215 -11.32 18.34 2.89
CA ALA A 215 -10.87 16.95 2.98
C ALA A 215 -9.33 16.80 2.98
N THR A 216 -8.64 17.71 2.30
CA THR A 216 -7.16 17.69 2.14
C THR A 216 -6.40 18.63 3.08
N SER A 217 -7.10 19.40 3.92
CA SER A 217 -6.50 20.43 4.78
C SER A 217 -5.76 19.87 6.01
N GLY A 218 -6.05 18.63 6.40
CA GLY A 218 -5.51 17.99 7.60
C GLY A 218 -4.52 16.87 7.29
N ARG A 219 -4.68 15.74 7.99
CA ARG A 219 -3.87 14.54 7.72
C ARG A 219 -4.11 14.05 6.30
N SER A 220 -3.05 13.57 5.66
CA SER A 220 -3.14 13.06 4.30
C SER A 220 -4.09 11.85 4.23
N LEU A 221 -5.08 11.92 3.33
CA LEU A 221 -5.96 10.79 3.00
C LEU A 221 -5.16 9.57 2.50
N HIS A 222 -3.94 9.77 2.01
CA HIS A 222 -3.03 8.67 1.68
C HIS A 222 -2.84 7.72 2.86
N THR A 223 -2.76 8.22 4.09
CA THR A 223 -2.53 7.37 5.29
C THR A 223 -3.64 6.35 5.54
N ILE A 224 -4.83 6.58 4.98
CA ILE A 224 -6.01 5.71 5.15
C ILE A 224 -6.26 4.91 3.89
N PHE A 225 -6.23 5.56 2.73
CA PHE A 225 -6.68 4.95 1.50
C PHE A 225 -5.52 4.33 0.73
N GLY A 226 -4.32 4.92 0.72
CA GLY A 226 -3.17 4.43 -0.06
C GLY A 226 -2.17 3.60 0.71
N TYR A 227 -1.75 4.12 1.85
CA TYR A 227 -0.69 3.56 2.68
C TYR A 227 -0.92 2.11 3.10
N PRO A 228 -2.14 1.66 3.46
CA PRO A 228 -2.35 0.25 3.83
C PRO A 228 -1.96 -0.73 2.72
N GLU A 229 -2.24 -0.38 1.47
CA GLU A 229 -1.92 -1.23 0.32
C GLU A 229 -0.40 -1.32 0.11
N THR A 230 0.30 -0.18 0.19
CA THR A 230 1.75 -0.13 0.02
C THR A 230 2.50 -0.76 1.19
N GLU A 231 2.00 -0.58 2.41
CA GLU A 231 2.58 -1.13 3.64
C GLU A 231 2.44 -2.64 3.68
N ILE A 232 1.25 -3.19 3.40
CA ILE A 232 1.08 -4.66 3.33
C ILE A 232 2.08 -5.28 2.36
N TYR A 233 2.27 -4.67 1.19
CA TYR A 233 3.24 -5.19 0.23
C TYR A 233 4.69 -5.05 0.72
N ALA A 234 5.04 -3.94 1.36
CA ALA A 234 6.38 -3.71 1.89
C ALA A 234 6.76 -4.72 3.00
N GLU A 235 5.85 -4.95 3.94
CA GLU A 235 5.95 -5.96 5.01
C GLU A 235 6.19 -7.38 4.46
N LEU A 236 5.53 -7.70 3.35
CA LEU A 236 5.69 -8.99 2.67
C LEU A 236 7.06 -9.11 1.99
N CYS A 237 7.59 -8.03 1.42
CA CYS A 237 8.91 -8.00 0.78
C CYS A 237 10.05 -8.13 1.79
N GLU A 238 9.87 -7.64 3.02
CA GLU A 238 10.93 -7.68 4.03
C GLU A 238 11.00 -8.96 4.86
N LEU A 239 9.95 -9.79 4.85
CA LEU A 239 9.80 -10.95 5.73
C LEU A 239 11.01 -11.91 5.71
N ASP A 240 11.55 -12.20 4.53
CA ASP A 240 12.68 -13.13 4.35
C ASP A 240 14.02 -12.57 4.87
N TRP A 241 14.09 -11.26 5.08
CA TRP A 241 15.30 -10.54 5.48
C TRP A 241 15.29 -10.15 6.96
N ARG A 242 14.19 -10.41 7.65
CA ARG A 242 14.06 -10.08 9.06
C ARG A 242 15.01 -10.91 9.90
N ILE A 243 15.78 -10.20 10.70
CA ILE A 243 16.43 -10.78 11.88
C ILE A 243 15.44 -10.57 13.01
N PRO A 244 14.96 -11.64 13.68
CA PRO A 244 14.15 -11.49 14.88
C PRO A 244 14.93 -10.63 15.88
N THR A 245 14.42 -9.43 16.15
CA THR A 245 14.89 -8.57 17.23
C THR A 245 13.74 -8.35 18.20
N ASN A 246 14.01 -7.75 19.36
CA ASN A 246 12.96 -7.32 20.29
C ASN A 246 12.19 -6.07 19.79
N SER A 247 12.20 -5.78 18.47
CA SER A 247 11.48 -4.65 17.89
C SER A 247 9.97 -4.90 17.92
N THR A 248 9.21 -3.82 18.10
CA THR A 248 7.73 -3.85 18.01
C THR A 248 7.20 -3.93 16.59
N ASP A 249 8.05 -3.62 15.61
CA ASP A 249 7.79 -3.71 14.18
C ASP A 249 7.77 -5.20 13.80
N GLU A 250 6.59 -5.73 13.41
CA GLU A 250 6.34 -7.15 13.15
C GLU A 250 5.23 -7.32 12.07
N PRO A 251 5.52 -7.89 10.87
CA PRO A 251 4.56 -8.04 9.78
C PRO A 251 3.28 -8.75 10.17
N CYS A 252 3.39 -9.70 11.09
CA CYS A 252 2.25 -10.44 11.64
C CYS A 252 1.29 -9.57 12.47
N ARG A 253 1.71 -8.38 12.89
CA ARG A 253 0.87 -7.35 13.53
C ARG A 253 0.46 -6.26 12.55
N ASP A 254 1.38 -5.79 11.72
CA ASP A 254 1.15 -4.67 10.82
C ASP A 254 0.23 -5.03 9.64
N ILE A 255 0.40 -6.19 9.00
CA ILE A 255 -0.47 -6.63 7.90
C ILE A 255 -1.94 -6.72 8.35
N PRO A 256 -2.30 -7.41 9.46
CA PRO A 256 -3.67 -7.39 9.96
C PRO A 256 -4.19 -5.99 10.33
N ALA A 257 -3.34 -5.10 10.86
CA ALA A 257 -3.73 -3.74 11.19
C ALA A 257 -4.08 -2.93 9.92
N MET A 258 -3.27 -3.06 8.86
CA MET A 258 -3.54 -2.43 7.56
C MET A 258 -4.80 -2.99 6.91
N LEU A 259 -5.02 -4.31 6.96
CA LEU A 259 -6.24 -4.94 6.47
C LEU A 259 -7.50 -4.45 7.23
N LYS A 260 -7.41 -4.28 8.55
CA LYS A 260 -8.49 -3.69 9.37
C LYS A 260 -8.77 -2.24 8.98
N LEU A 261 -7.73 -1.47 8.68
CA LEU A 261 -7.87 -0.10 8.19
C LEU A 261 -8.57 -0.06 6.83
N THR A 262 -8.19 -0.93 5.88
CA THR A 262 -8.90 -1.09 4.60
C THR A 262 -10.37 -1.46 4.83
N LYS A 263 -10.66 -2.42 5.72
CA LYS A 263 -12.03 -2.83 6.07
C LYS A 263 -12.87 -1.70 6.65
N ALA A 264 -12.25 -0.79 7.42
CA ALA A 264 -12.94 0.34 8.05
C ALA A 264 -13.19 1.51 7.08
N ALA A 265 -12.27 1.74 6.13
CA ALA A 265 -12.30 2.90 5.24
C ALA A 265 -13.15 2.70 3.98
N PHE A 266 -13.20 1.49 3.45
CA PHE A 266 -13.82 1.21 2.15
C PHE A 266 -15.24 0.62 2.27
N GLU A 267 -16.04 0.83 1.24
CA GLU A 267 -17.26 0.09 1.01
C GLU A 267 -16.93 -1.42 0.94
N PRO A 268 -17.71 -2.32 1.58
CA PRO A 268 -17.38 -3.74 1.67
C PRO A 268 -17.00 -4.46 0.36
N SER A 269 -17.71 -4.21 -0.74
CA SER A 269 -17.41 -4.82 -2.04
C SER A 269 -16.15 -4.22 -2.67
N VAL A 270 -15.91 -2.92 -2.50
CA VAL A 270 -14.67 -2.24 -2.93
C VAL A 270 -13.47 -2.75 -2.12
N ALA A 271 -13.60 -2.85 -0.79
CA ALA A 271 -12.58 -3.41 0.09
C ALA A 271 -12.19 -4.84 -0.35
N ARG A 272 -13.20 -5.65 -0.69
CA ARG A 272 -13.00 -7.00 -1.22
C ARG A 272 -12.19 -7.00 -2.52
N ALA A 273 -12.58 -6.18 -3.49
CA ALA A 273 -11.90 -6.08 -4.77
C ALA A 273 -10.43 -5.68 -4.60
N LEU A 274 -10.16 -4.64 -3.80
CA LEU A 274 -8.80 -4.14 -3.56
C LEU A 274 -7.90 -5.17 -2.85
N VAL A 275 -8.39 -5.81 -1.79
CA VAL A 275 -7.61 -6.80 -1.03
C VAL A 275 -7.29 -8.04 -1.87
N LEU A 276 -8.27 -8.55 -2.61
CA LEU A 276 -8.06 -9.73 -3.46
C LEU A 276 -7.21 -9.43 -4.70
N ALA A 277 -7.31 -8.22 -5.25
CA ALA A 277 -6.41 -7.76 -6.30
C ALA A 277 -4.96 -7.61 -5.81
N LEU A 278 -4.75 -7.06 -4.61
CA LEU A 278 -3.42 -7.02 -3.96
C LEU A 278 -2.87 -8.43 -3.77
N ARG A 279 -3.70 -9.37 -3.28
CA ARG A 279 -3.34 -10.78 -3.16
C ARG A 279 -2.90 -11.37 -4.50
N TYR A 280 -3.64 -11.11 -5.58
CA TYR A 280 -3.28 -11.57 -6.92
C TYR A 280 -1.94 -11.00 -7.39
N ARG A 281 -1.70 -9.70 -7.19
CA ARG A 281 -0.38 -9.09 -7.46
C ARG A 281 0.75 -9.80 -6.71
N VAL A 282 0.57 -10.03 -5.41
CA VAL A 282 1.53 -10.72 -4.55
C VAL A 282 1.82 -12.15 -5.02
N GLN A 283 0.82 -12.85 -5.56
CA GLN A 283 1.00 -14.19 -6.12
C GLN A 283 1.82 -14.20 -7.42
N LEU A 284 1.68 -13.17 -8.24
CA LEU A 284 2.44 -13.00 -9.48
C LEU A 284 3.85 -12.48 -9.26
N ASP A 285 4.12 -11.85 -8.12
CA ASP A 285 5.40 -11.23 -7.85
C ASP A 285 6.45 -12.25 -7.37
N PRO A 286 7.52 -12.52 -8.15
CA PRO A 286 8.55 -13.49 -7.77
C PRO A 286 9.41 -13.02 -6.59
N HIS A 287 9.33 -11.75 -6.20
CA HIS A 287 10.07 -11.21 -5.05
C HIS A 287 9.38 -11.47 -3.72
N VAL A 288 8.10 -11.84 -3.72
CA VAL A 288 7.36 -12.19 -2.50
C VAL A 288 7.39 -13.69 -2.28
N SER A 289 7.94 -14.09 -1.13
CA SER A 289 8.17 -15.50 -0.79
C SER A 289 6.89 -16.29 -0.55
N GLY A 290 6.98 -17.62 -0.61
CA GLY A 290 5.85 -18.50 -0.29
C GLY A 290 5.35 -18.32 1.15
N ALA A 291 6.26 -18.06 2.09
CA ALA A 291 5.93 -17.78 3.49
C ALA A 291 5.17 -16.45 3.63
N ALA A 292 5.63 -15.40 2.94
CA ALA A 292 4.95 -14.11 2.91
C ALA A 292 3.55 -14.22 2.30
N ARG A 293 3.40 -14.93 1.18
CA ARG A 293 2.08 -15.19 0.56
C ARG A 293 1.12 -15.91 1.52
N LYS A 294 1.63 -16.88 2.27
CA LYS A 294 0.84 -17.61 3.27
C LYS A 294 0.41 -16.68 4.42
N LEU A 295 1.31 -15.84 4.91
CA LEU A 295 1.02 -14.84 5.95
C LEU A 295 -0.10 -13.88 5.51
N LEU A 296 -0.07 -13.41 4.25
CA LEU A 296 -1.14 -12.59 3.69
C LEU A 296 -2.49 -13.33 3.69
N ASP A 297 -2.51 -14.58 3.21
CA ASP A 297 -3.73 -15.40 3.16
C ASP A 297 -4.31 -15.66 4.56
N GLU A 298 -3.46 -15.90 5.56
CA GLU A 298 -3.87 -16.07 6.97
C GLU A 298 -4.42 -14.75 7.53
N SER A 299 -3.71 -13.64 7.33
CA SER A 299 -4.14 -12.32 7.79
C SER A 299 -5.49 -11.89 7.17
N ILE A 300 -5.71 -12.18 5.88
CA ILE A 300 -6.99 -11.94 5.21
C ILE A 300 -8.11 -12.76 5.85
N LYS A 301 -7.88 -14.06 6.11
CA LYS A 301 -8.86 -14.93 6.77
C LYS A 301 -9.21 -14.43 8.17
N ASP A 302 -8.24 -13.93 8.90
CA ASP A 302 -8.44 -13.46 10.27
C ASP A 302 -9.23 -12.14 10.32
N VAL A 303 -8.96 -11.21 9.39
CA VAL A 303 -9.64 -9.90 9.37
C VAL A 303 -11.01 -9.95 8.69
N PHE A 304 -11.15 -10.73 7.61
CA PHE A 304 -12.36 -10.74 6.78
C PHE A 304 -13.18 -12.05 6.87
N GLY A 305 -12.64 -13.09 7.51
CA GLY A 305 -13.27 -14.40 7.62
C GLY A 305 -12.86 -15.36 6.49
N ARG A 306 -12.93 -16.68 6.76
CA ARG A 306 -12.51 -17.74 5.81
C ARG A 306 -13.21 -17.67 4.45
N GLN A 307 -14.48 -17.30 4.45
CA GLN A 307 -15.32 -17.20 3.25
C GLN A 307 -14.84 -16.12 2.27
N PHE A 308 -14.05 -15.17 2.76
CA PHE A 308 -13.53 -14.07 1.96
C PHE A 308 -12.64 -14.56 0.81
N LEU A 309 -11.88 -15.64 1.01
CA LEU A 309 -11.04 -16.22 -0.04
C LEU A 309 -11.79 -17.19 -0.96
N SER A 310 -12.93 -17.75 -0.53
CA SER A 310 -13.62 -18.84 -1.23
C SER A 310 -14.80 -18.41 -2.08
N GLN A 311 -15.28 -17.16 -1.96
CA GLN A 311 -16.39 -16.70 -2.78
C GLN A 311 -15.92 -16.38 -4.21
N THR A 312 -16.11 -17.37 -5.11
CA THR A 312 -16.37 -17.11 -6.53
C THR A 312 -17.51 -16.11 -6.63
N ILE A 313 -17.27 -15.02 -7.33
CA ILE A 313 -18.26 -13.98 -7.57
C ILE A 313 -19.43 -14.64 -8.30
N GLY A 314 -20.58 -14.75 -7.62
CA GLY A 314 -21.83 -14.56 -8.34
C GLY A 314 -21.73 -13.14 -8.87
N ALA A 315 -21.75 -12.98 -10.20
CA ALA A 315 -21.89 -11.66 -10.82
C ALA A 315 -22.87 -10.84 -9.97
N PRO A 316 -22.59 -9.56 -9.66
CA PRO A 316 -23.61 -8.74 -9.07
C PRO A 316 -24.85 -8.95 -9.92
N SER A 317 -25.92 -9.47 -9.32
CA SER A 317 -27.19 -9.51 -10.00
C SER A 317 -27.38 -8.07 -10.48
N ARG A 318 -27.57 -7.88 -11.79
CA ARG A 318 -27.98 -6.60 -12.41
C ARG A 318 -29.36 -6.12 -11.88
N VAL A 319 -29.72 -6.52 -10.68
CA VAL A 319 -30.95 -6.26 -9.98
C VAL A 319 -30.56 -5.36 -8.81
N ASP A 320 -31.01 -4.11 -8.91
CA ASP A 320 -31.05 -3.07 -7.88
C ASP A 320 -29.84 -2.13 -7.68
N VAL A 321 -29.04 -1.89 -8.72
CA VAL A 321 -28.49 -0.52 -8.94
C VAL A 321 -29.38 0.28 -9.93
N GLY A 322 -30.53 -0.30 -10.31
CA GLY A 322 -31.52 0.30 -11.17
C GLY A 322 -32.38 1.34 -10.43
N LEU A 323 -32.32 2.58 -10.89
CA LEU A 323 -33.28 3.67 -10.69
C LEU A 323 -33.56 4.22 -9.27
N GLY A 324 -33.46 3.43 -8.19
CA GLY A 324 -33.94 3.85 -6.86
C GLY A 324 -33.09 4.90 -6.13
N VAL A 325 -31.79 5.00 -6.46
CA VAL A 325 -30.86 5.97 -5.86
C VAL A 325 -30.79 7.26 -6.69
N LEU A 326 -30.95 7.17 -8.01
CA LEU A 326 -30.99 8.33 -8.91
C LEU A 326 -32.34 9.07 -8.85
N GLN A 327 -33.47 8.40 -8.58
CA GLN A 327 -34.77 9.06 -8.43
C GLN A 327 -34.88 9.95 -7.17
N ARG A 328 -34.15 9.64 -6.10
CA ARG A 328 -34.16 10.47 -4.88
C ARG A 328 -33.27 11.72 -4.98
N ALA A 329 -32.31 11.74 -5.91
CA ALA A 329 -31.40 12.86 -6.09
C ALA A 329 -31.96 13.97 -7.01
N LEU A 330 -33.01 13.70 -7.77
CA LEU A 330 -33.53 14.65 -8.78
C LEU A 330 -34.90 15.26 -8.48
N GLY A 331 -35.57 14.90 -7.38
CA GLY A 331 -36.71 15.68 -6.86
C GLY A 331 -37.89 15.87 -7.82
N TRP A 332 -38.27 14.86 -8.61
CA TRP A 332 -39.49 14.91 -9.43
C TRP A 332 -40.57 14.07 -8.75
N SER A 333 -41.65 14.74 -8.35
CA SER A 333 -42.88 14.11 -7.86
C SER A 333 -43.80 13.86 -9.06
N PHE A 334 -44.44 12.69 -9.09
CA PHE A 334 -45.76 12.51 -9.71
C PHE A 334 -46.76 12.22 -8.60
#